data_AF-A0A3Q0DI44-F1
#
_entry.id   AF-A0A3Q0DI44-F1
#
_cell.length_a   1.000
_cell.length_b   1.000
_cell.length_c   1.000
_cell.angle_alpha   90.00
_cell.angle_beta   90.00
_cell.angle_gamma   90.00
#
_symmetry.space_group_name_H-M   'P 1'
#
loop_
_entity.id
_entity.type
_entity.pdbx_description
1 polymer ?
#
loop_
_entity_poly.entity_id
_entity_poly.type
_entity_poly.pdbx_seq_one_letter_code
_entity_poly.pdbx_strand_id
1 'polypeptide(L)'
;RCPESPYSGARHRGGWEAGRVTSPCRCGAGEPPGCCSLDEKHRSRTTLDILSDNQKGVAFADYGSHWQLHRKLVMATFALFKDGDQKLETIICQQIRPLCDMLATRSGQSVDLSLPLFLAITNVICLICFNSSYKDKDPEVQVIQTYNDGILDTLGRDSLVDLFPWLKIFPNKTLETLRNCVKLRNHLLKKILEQYKGKFSSDSISNMLDVLIQARMNADNAGAAQDRGMLSDRHILATVGDIFGAGVETTTSVVKWTVAFL
;
A
#
# COMPACT_ATOMS: atom_id res chain seq x y z
N ARG A 1 -18.00 -54.64 7.99
CA ARG A 1 -16.75 -54.81 7.23
C ARG A 1 -16.53 -53.57 6.38
N CYS A 2 -15.98 -52.53 7.01
CA CYS A 2 -15.20 -51.49 6.32
C CYS A 2 -13.74 -51.97 6.35
N PRO A 3 -12.92 -51.76 5.31
CA PRO A 3 -11.50 -51.99 5.43
C PRO A 3 -10.80 -50.79 6.08
N GLU A 4 -9.78 -51.12 6.84
CA GLU A 4 -9.02 -50.30 7.78
C GLU A 4 -8.06 -49.32 7.09
N SER A 5 -7.77 -48.23 7.81
CA SER A 5 -6.56 -47.41 7.67
C SER A 5 -5.37 -48.11 8.33
N PRO A 6 -4.12 -47.79 7.91
CA PRO A 6 -3.01 -47.76 8.85
C PRO A 6 -2.29 -46.40 8.89
N TYR A 7 -2.10 -45.89 10.13
CA TYR A 7 -0.92 -45.27 10.76
C TYR A 7 0.26 -44.84 9.85
N SER A 8 1.04 -43.78 10.08
CA SER A 8 1.15 -42.74 11.12
C SER A 8 2.32 -41.82 10.72
N GLY A 9 2.36 -40.58 11.21
CA GLY A 9 3.54 -39.73 11.05
C GLY A 9 3.31 -38.25 11.33
N ALA A 10 2.84 -37.90 12.54
CA ALA A 10 2.79 -36.52 12.98
C ALA A 10 4.21 -35.96 13.16
N ARG A 11 4.49 -34.80 12.55
CA ARG A 11 5.55 -33.89 13.02
C ARG A 11 5.05 -32.46 12.90
N HIS A 12 4.67 -31.90 14.04
CA HIS A 12 4.28 -30.50 14.20
C HIS A 12 5.39 -29.55 13.74
N ARG A 13 5.04 -28.57 12.89
CA ARG A 13 5.59 -27.22 12.94
C ARG A 13 4.43 -26.24 12.79
N GLY A 14 4.23 -25.42 13.81
CA GLY A 14 3.23 -24.37 13.82
C GLY A 14 3.58 -23.29 12.81
N GLY A 15 2.68 -23.06 11.87
CA GLY A 15 2.60 -21.84 11.07
C GLY A 15 1.22 -21.24 11.32
N TRP A 16 1.18 -19.96 11.67
CA TRP A 16 -0.06 -19.19 11.75
C TRP A 16 -0.58 -18.97 10.32
N GLU A 17 -1.42 -19.88 9.84
CA GLU A 17 -2.20 -19.68 8.62
C GLU A 17 -3.52 -19.01 8.98
N ALA A 18 -3.68 -17.75 8.57
CA ALA A 18 -4.98 -17.09 8.50
C ALA A 18 -5.78 -17.70 7.32
N GLY A 19 -6.33 -18.89 7.55
CA GLY A 19 -7.23 -19.55 6.60
C GLY A 19 -8.57 -18.84 6.54
N ARG A 20 -8.82 -18.11 5.44
CA ARG A 20 -10.20 -17.83 5.02
C ARG A 20 -10.78 -19.13 4.45
N VAL A 21 -11.62 -19.79 5.25
CA VAL A 21 -12.44 -20.92 4.81
C VAL A 21 -13.53 -20.35 3.90
N THR A 22 -13.35 -20.43 2.58
CA THR A 22 -14.48 -20.35 1.65
C THR A 22 -15.09 -21.74 1.55
N SER A 23 -16.13 -21.99 2.34
CA SER A 23 -16.96 -23.18 2.22
C SER A 23 -17.63 -23.19 0.84
N PRO A 24 -17.54 -24.27 0.04
CA PRO A 24 -18.38 -24.38 -1.14
C PRO A 24 -19.80 -24.74 -0.69
N CYS A 25 -20.76 -23.84 -0.91
CA CYS A 25 -22.17 -24.15 -0.73
C CYS A 25 -22.54 -25.35 -1.62
N ARG A 26 -22.87 -26.50 -1.02
CA ARG A 26 -23.62 -27.55 -1.71
C ARG A 26 -25.05 -27.05 -1.84
N CYS A 27 -25.45 -26.65 -3.04
CA CYS A 27 -26.86 -26.49 -3.37
C CYS A 27 -27.52 -27.87 -3.29
N GLY A 28 -28.47 -28.05 -2.37
CA GLY A 28 -29.35 -29.20 -2.36
C GLY A 28 -30.23 -29.17 -3.60
N ALA A 29 -30.39 -30.30 -4.28
CA ALA A 29 -31.32 -30.42 -5.39
C ALA A 29 -32.75 -30.25 -4.87
N GLY A 30 -33.38 -29.10 -5.11
CA GLY A 30 -34.80 -28.89 -4.78
C GLY A 30 -35.28 -27.46 -4.52
N GLU A 31 -34.43 -26.43 -4.51
CA GLU A 31 -34.89 -25.06 -4.25
C GLU A 31 -35.37 -24.32 -5.52
N PRO A 32 -36.43 -23.48 -5.42
CA PRO A 32 -37.00 -22.76 -6.55
C PRO A 32 -36.02 -21.76 -7.16
N PRO A 33 -36.10 -21.50 -8.48
CA PRO A 33 -35.15 -20.66 -9.21
C PRO A 33 -35.36 -19.19 -8.83
N GLY A 34 -34.72 -18.75 -7.74
CA GLY A 34 -34.82 -17.37 -7.26
C GLY A 34 -34.08 -17.06 -5.96
N CYS A 35 -33.61 -18.06 -5.21
CA CYS A 35 -32.92 -17.84 -3.93
C CYS A 35 -31.38 -17.73 -4.02
N CYS A 36 -30.76 -17.96 -5.18
CA CYS A 36 -29.31 -17.84 -5.38
C CYS A 36 -28.88 -16.54 -6.10
N SER A 37 -29.59 -15.43 -5.86
CA SER A 37 -29.21 -14.11 -6.40
C SER A 37 -29.31 -13.01 -5.35
N LEU A 38 -28.89 -13.31 -4.12
CA LEU A 38 -28.22 -12.28 -3.33
C LEU A 38 -26.78 -12.21 -3.84
N ASP A 39 -26.60 -11.36 -4.85
CA ASP A 39 -25.32 -10.80 -5.26
C ASP A 39 -24.39 -10.70 -4.03
N GLU A 40 -23.30 -11.46 -3.99
CA GLU A 40 -22.10 -11.12 -3.21
C GLU A 40 -21.47 -9.85 -3.81
N LYS A 41 -22.26 -8.78 -3.99
CA LYS A 41 -21.75 -7.43 -4.20
C LYS A 41 -21.07 -7.04 -2.91
N HIS A 42 -19.76 -7.26 -2.90
CA HIS A 42 -18.85 -6.78 -1.88
C HIS A 42 -19.25 -5.36 -1.49
N ARG A 43 -19.51 -5.14 -0.20
CA ARG A 43 -20.02 -3.87 0.32
C ARG A 43 -18.99 -2.78 0.01
N SER A 44 -19.23 -1.98 -1.03
CA SER A 44 -18.45 -0.77 -1.35
C SER A 44 -18.37 0.10 -0.09
N ARG A 45 -17.16 0.21 0.44
CA ARG A 45 -16.85 1.08 1.58
C ARG A 45 -16.43 2.41 1.02
N THR A 46 -17.25 3.42 1.23
CA THR A 46 -17.09 4.76 0.68
C THR A 46 -15.72 5.36 1.00
N THR A 47 -15.25 5.17 2.23
CA THR A 47 -13.94 5.67 2.66
C THR A 47 -12.80 5.00 1.89
N LEU A 48 -12.86 3.67 1.74
CA LEU A 48 -11.87 2.91 0.99
C LEU A 48 -11.91 3.22 -0.50
N ASP A 49 -13.09 3.43 -1.09
CA ASP A 49 -13.22 3.83 -2.50
C ASP A 49 -12.60 5.21 -2.74
N ILE A 50 -12.77 6.17 -1.81
CA ILE A 50 -12.09 7.48 -1.89
C ILE A 50 -10.57 7.29 -1.80
N LEU A 51 -10.10 6.49 -0.86
CA LEU A 51 -8.67 6.27 -0.63
C LEU A 51 -7.97 5.59 -1.81
N SER A 52 -8.58 4.55 -2.37
CA SER A 52 -8.04 3.67 -3.40
C SER A 52 -8.38 4.08 -4.83
N ASP A 53 -9.02 5.25 -5.01
CA ASP A 53 -9.51 5.72 -6.30
C ASP A 53 -10.43 4.70 -7.00
N ASN A 54 -11.47 4.25 -6.29
CA ASN A 54 -12.38 3.17 -6.68
C ASN A 54 -11.64 1.84 -6.89
N GLN A 55 -11.00 1.33 -5.83
CA GLN A 55 -10.42 -0.01 -5.77
C GLN A 55 -9.30 -0.27 -6.79
N LYS A 56 -8.53 0.79 -7.10
CA LYS A 56 -7.21 0.65 -7.76
C LYS A 56 -6.14 0.33 -6.72
N GLY A 57 -4.90 0.20 -7.18
CA GLY A 57 -3.78 -0.18 -6.32
C GLY A 57 -3.75 -1.66 -6.02
N VAL A 58 -3.34 -2.01 -4.80
CA VAL A 58 -3.10 -3.40 -4.37
C VAL A 58 -3.84 -3.72 -3.08
N ALA A 59 -3.84 -2.82 -2.10
CA ALA A 59 -4.33 -3.12 -0.75
C ALA A 59 -5.86 -3.29 -0.68
N PHE A 60 -6.58 -2.46 -1.45
CA PHE A 60 -8.04 -2.39 -1.46
C PHE A 60 -8.66 -2.74 -2.82
N ALA A 61 -7.84 -3.25 -3.74
CA ALA A 61 -8.33 -3.71 -5.03
C ALA A 61 -8.96 -5.10 -4.91
N ASP A 62 -10.07 -5.31 -5.61
CA ASP A 62 -10.69 -6.62 -5.74
C ASP A 62 -9.75 -7.60 -6.45
N TYR A 63 -9.89 -8.88 -6.12
CA TYR A 63 -9.15 -9.93 -6.78
C TYR A 63 -9.49 -9.96 -8.27
N GLY A 64 -8.47 -9.81 -9.11
CA GLY A 64 -8.62 -9.81 -10.56
C GLY A 64 -7.29 -9.56 -11.25
N SER A 65 -7.31 -9.52 -12.58
CA SER A 65 -6.11 -9.33 -13.41
C SER A 65 -5.36 -8.04 -13.09
N HIS A 66 -6.07 -6.94 -12.82
CA HIS A 66 -5.47 -5.68 -12.37
C HIS A 66 -4.67 -5.87 -11.07
N TRP A 67 -5.28 -6.43 -10.02
CA TRP A 67 -4.61 -6.66 -8.74
C TRP A 67 -3.41 -7.61 -8.89
N GLN A 68 -3.56 -8.70 -9.66
CA GLN A 68 -2.49 -9.65 -9.92
C GLN A 68 -1.30 -8.99 -10.63
N LEU A 69 -1.58 -8.16 -11.64
CA LEU A 69 -0.55 -7.43 -12.40
C LEU A 69 0.22 -6.47 -11.48
N HIS A 70 -0.47 -5.58 -10.76
CA HIS A 70 0.18 -4.61 -9.90
C HIS A 70 0.93 -5.26 -8.74
N ARG A 71 0.36 -6.31 -8.11
CA ARG A 71 1.06 -7.10 -7.10
C ARG A 71 2.35 -7.71 -7.66
N LYS A 72 2.29 -8.29 -8.87
CA LYS A 72 3.48 -8.85 -9.53
C LYS A 72 4.55 -7.77 -9.78
N LEU A 73 4.16 -6.60 -10.25
CA LEU A 73 5.08 -5.48 -10.51
C LEU A 73 5.72 -4.96 -9.23
N VAL A 74 4.96 -4.80 -8.15
CA VAL A 74 5.49 -4.44 -6.83
C VAL A 74 6.52 -5.47 -6.34
N MET A 75 6.21 -6.77 -6.45
CA MET A 75 7.15 -7.83 -6.05
C MET A 75 8.41 -7.82 -6.92
N ALA A 76 8.27 -7.57 -8.22
CA ALA A 76 9.40 -7.40 -9.13
C ALA A 76 10.27 -6.19 -8.76
N THR A 77 9.66 -5.07 -8.35
CA THR A 77 10.40 -3.91 -7.82
C THR A 77 11.25 -4.30 -6.61
N PHE A 78 10.68 -4.96 -5.60
CA PHE A 78 11.45 -5.35 -4.40
C PHE A 78 12.60 -6.31 -4.73
N ALA A 79 12.48 -7.12 -5.79
CA ALA A 79 13.57 -7.98 -6.25
C ALA A 79 14.79 -7.18 -6.76
N LEU A 80 14.62 -5.94 -7.23
CA LEU A 80 15.73 -5.06 -7.63
C LEU A 80 16.62 -4.66 -6.45
N PHE A 81 16.05 -4.60 -5.24
CA PHE A 81 16.75 -4.18 -4.02
C PHE A 81 17.35 -5.35 -3.23
N LYS A 82 17.37 -6.55 -3.82
CA LYS A 82 17.87 -7.76 -3.14
C LYS A 82 19.40 -7.74 -2.99
N ASP A 83 20.11 -7.35 -4.04
CA ASP A 83 21.57 -7.43 -4.17
C ASP A 83 22.10 -6.16 -4.87
N GLY A 84 23.43 -6.00 -4.94
CA GLY A 84 24.08 -4.86 -5.62
C GLY A 84 24.12 -3.56 -4.80
N ASP A 85 24.43 -2.45 -5.46
CA ASP A 85 24.64 -1.15 -4.80
C ASP A 85 23.36 -0.58 -4.17
N GLN A 86 22.20 -0.95 -4.73
CA GLN A 86 20.88 -0.58 -4.20
C GLN A 86 20.31 -1.64 -3.25
N LYS A 87 21.15 -2.49 -2.65
CA LYS A 87 20.69 -3.45 -1.62
C LYS A 87 19.87 -2.73 -0.54
N LEU A 88 18.70 -3.27 -0.22
CA LEU A 88 17.75 -2.65 0.70
C LEU A 88 18.36 -2.33 2.07
N GLU A 89 19.22 -3.21 2.58
CA GLU A 89 19.99 -2.99 3.81
C GLU A 89 20.84 -1.71 3.75
N THR A 90 21.54 -1.48 2.63
CA THR A 90 22.36 -0.29 2.44
C THR A 90 21.52 0.97 2.50
N ILE A 91 20.36 0.97 1.82
CA ILE A 91 19.41 2.10 1.83
C ILE A 91 18.92 2.37 3.26
N ILE A 92 18.47 1.33 3.97
CA ILE A 92 17.97 1.45 5.34
C ILE A 92 19.05 2.04 6.27
N CYS A 93 20.25 1.47 6.25
CA CYS A 93 21.36 1.94 7.08
C CYS A 93 21.76 3.38 6.77
N GLN A 94 21.76 3.77 5.49
CA GLN A 94 22.05 5.14 5.08
C GLN A 94 21.00 6.13 5.58
N GLN A 95 19.71 5.81 5.48
CA GLN A 95 18.63 6.73 5.88
C GLN A 95 18.43 6.80 7.40
N ILE A 96 18.80 5.75 8.14
CA ILE A 96 18.73 5.75 9.60
C ILE A 96 19.95 6.46 10.23
N ARG A 97 21.09 6.50 9.55
CA ARG A 97 22.32 7.08 10.12
C ARG A 97 22.16 8.52 10.66
N PRO A 98 21.50 9.47 9.97
CA PRO A 98 21.26 10.80 10.51
C PRO A 98 20.43 10.80 11.81
N LEU A 99 19.48 9.87 11.95
CA LEU A 99 18.71 9.69 13.17
C LEU A 99 19.59 9.23 14.33
N CYS A 100 20.47 8.25 14.09
CA CYS A 100 21.44 7.79 15.08
C CYS A 100 22.41 8.89 15.51
N ASP A 101 22.93 9.65 14.54
CA ASP A 101 23.85 10.77 14.81
C ASP A 101 23.15 11.85 15.65
N MET A 102 21.89 12.18 15.32
CA MET A 102 21.07 13.11 16.11
C MET A 102 20.89 12.61 17.55
N LEU A 103 20.55 11.34 17.74
CA LEU A 103 20.38 10.75 19.08
C LEU A 103 21.68 10.77 19.89
N ALA A 104 22.83 10.50 19.26
CA ALA A 104 24.13 10.55 19.93
C ALA A 104 24.44 11.97 20.45
N THR A 105 24.09 13.02 19.71
CA THR A 105 24.28 14.42 20.16
C THR A 105 23.33 14.86 21.27
N ARG A 106 22.24 14.11 21.52
CA ARG A 106 21.19 14.43 22.51
C ARG A 106 21.23 13.51 23.72
N SER A 107 22.37 12.86 23.96
CA SER A 107 22.56 11.99 25.12
C SER A 107 22.18 12.68 26.43
N GLY A 108 21.35 12.00 27.23
CA GLY A 108 20.82 12.52 28.50
C GLY A 108 19.61 13.45 28.39
N GLN A 109 19.08 13.71 27.19
CA GLN A 109 17.90 14.54 26.96
C GLN A 109 16.69 13.69 26.53
N SER A 110 15.48 14.13 26.89
CA SER A 110 14.24 13.61 26.29
C SER A 110 14.10 14.15 24.87
N VAL A 111 13.88 13.27 23.90
CA VAL A 111 13.78 13.62 22.47
C VAL A 111 12.47 13.09 21.90
N ASP A 112 11.77 13.92 21.13
CA ASP A 112 10.64 13.45 20.30
C ASP A 112 11.19 12.82 19.01
N LEU A 113 11.00 11.50 18.91
CA LEU A 113 11.42 10.71 17.76
C LEU A 113 10.46 10.80 16.57
N SER A 114 9.27 11.38 16.74
CA SER A 114 8.19 11.26 15.75
C SER A 114 8.59 11.74 14.36
N LEU A 115 9.07 12.98 14.23
CA LEU A 115 9.45 13.54 12.93
C LEU A 115 10.77 12.98 12.39
N PRO A 116 11.87 12.87 13.17
CA PRO A 116 13.12 12.28 12.68
C PRO A 116 12.97 10.83 12.20
N LEU A 117 12.20 10.02 12.91
CA LEU A 117 11.90 8.64 12.51
C LEU A 117 11.03 8.59 11.25
N PHE A 118 9.98 9.41 11.21
CA PHE A 118 9.09 9.52 10.06
C PHE A 118 9.87 9.90 8.79
N LEU A 119 10.78 10.88 8.88
CA LEU A 119 11.65 11.27 7.77
C LEU A 119 12.54 10.11 7.28
N ALA A 120 13.22 9.42 8.19
CA ALA A 120 14.10 8.31 7.84
C ALA A 120 13.33 7.19 7.11
N ILE A 121 12.17 6.79 7.64
CA ILE A 121 11.33 5.75 7.03
C ILE A 121 10.75 6.22 5.69
N THR A 122 10.26 7.47 5.63
CA THR A 122 9.77 8.08 4.39
C THR A 122 10.84 8.04 3.31
N ASN A 123 12.08 8.40 3.64
CA ASN A 123 13.18 8.38 2.68
C ASN A 123 13.52 6.98 2.18
N VAL A 124 13.46 5.94 3.03
CA VAL A 124 13.63 4.56 2.58
C VAL A 124 12.60 4.21 1.51
N ILE A 125 11.33 4.51 1.75
CA ILE A 125 10.26 4.18 0.81
C ILE A 125 10.29 5.09 -0.43
N CYS A 126 10.66 6.36 -0.30
CA CYS A 126 10.87 7.26 -1.44
C CYS A 126 12.00 6.76 -2.36
N LEU A 127 13.09 6.23 -1.80
CA LEU A 127 14.17 5.65 -2.62
C LEU A 127 13.69 4.43 -3.39
N ILE A 128 12.86 3.57 -2.78
CA ILE A 128 12.26 2.41 -3.45
C ILE A 128 11.27 2.83 -4.54
N CYS A 129 10.46 3.86 -4.28
CA CYS A 129 9.39 4.26 -5.20
C CYS A 129 9.88 5.17 -6.34
N PHE A 130 10.80 6.09 -6.04
CA PHE A 130 11.12 7.25 -6.87
C PHE A 130 12.63 7.47 -7.08
N ASN A 131 13.48 6.69 -6.40
CA ASN A 131 14.92 6.94 -6.31
C ASN A 131 15.24 8.39 -5.89
N SER A 132 14.45 8.94 -4.97
CA SER A 132 14.62 10.28 -4.40
C SER A 132 14.47 10.23 -2.88
N SER A 133 14.97 11.27 -2.19
CA SER A 133 14.84 11.42 -0.74
C SER A 133 14.68 12.89 -0.38
N TYR A 134 14.07 13.13 0.78
CA TYR A 134 13.91 14.46 1.35
C TYR A 134 15.11 14.82 2.24
N LYS A 135 15.45 16.11 2.23
CA LYS A 135 16.47 16.66 3.13
C LYS A 135 15.87 16.90 4.51
N ASP A 136 16.74 17.03 5.51
CA ASP A 136 16.31 17.47 6.83
C ASP A 136 15.55 18.81 6.74
N LYS A 137 14.43 18.91 7.46
CA LYS A 137 13.52 20.07 7.49
C LYS A 137 12.90 20.45 6.14
N ASP A 138 12.84 19.54 5.17
CA ASP A 138 12.05 19.77 3.96
C ASP A 138 10.56 19.94 4.32
N PRO A 139 9.92 21.07 3.98
CA PRO A 139 8.52 21.32 4.32
C PRO A 139 7.56 20.30 3.69
N GLU A 140 7.94 19.66 2.57
CA GLU A 140 7.11 18.64 1.91
C GLU A 140 6.91 17.41 2.82
N VAL A 141 7.85 17.11 3.72
CA VAL A 141 7.75 16.00 4.69
C VAL A 141 6.63 16.22 5.70
N GLN A 142 6.48 17.45 6.20
CA GLN A 142 5.37 17.79 7.11
C GLN A 142 4.02 17.73 6.40
N VAL A 143 3.97 18.11 5.12
CA VAL A 143 2.78 17.96 4.28
C VAL A 143 2.41 16.49 4.14
N ILE A 144 3.39 15.62 3.93
CA ILE A 144 3.21 14.16 3.87
C ILE A 144 2.65 13.62 5.17
N GLN A 145 3.28 13.95 6.28
CA GLN A 145 2.82 13.54 7.60
C GLN A 145 1.38 14.00 7.87
N THR A 146 1.07 15.27 7.56
CA THR A 146 -0.26 15.85 7.80
C THR A 146 -1.36 15.13 7.04
N TYR A 147 -1.16 14.81 5.75
CA TYR A 147 -2.20 14.09 5.01
C TYR A 147 -2.29 12.62 5.43
N ASN A 148 -1.18 11.98 5.83
CA ASN A 148 -1.19 10.60 6.33
C ASN A 148 -1.97 10.51 7.64
N ASP A 149 -1.68 11.39 8.60
CA ASP A 149 -2.39 11.46 9.89
C ASP A 149 -3.88 11.70 9.67
N GLY A 150 -4.25 12.62 8.77
CA GLY A 150 -5.65 12.89 8.43
C GLY A 150 -6.35 11.70 7.75
N ILE A 151 -5.65 10.94 6.90
CA ILE A 151 -6.18 9.70 6.32
C ILE A 151 -6.37 8.64 7.41
N LEU A 152 -5.38 8.41 8.26
CA LEU A 152 -5.47 7.40 9.32
C LEU A 152 -6.56 7.71 10.35
N ASP A 153 -6.67 8.96 10.80
CA ASP A 153 -7.72 9.39 11.73
C ASP A 153 -9.13 9.20 11.13
N THR A 154 -9.29 9.47 9.83
CA THR A 154 -10.58 9.32 9.16
C THR A 154 -10.96 7.87 8.87
N LEU A 155 -9.97 7.00 8.61
CA LEU A 155 -10.18 5.56 8.39
C LEU A 155 -10.35 4.77 9.70
N GLY A 156 -9.70 5.21 10.78
CA GLY A 156 -9.75 4.56 12.09
C GLY A 156 -11.05 4.82 12.87
N ARG A 157 -11.85 5.80 12.44
CA ARG A 157 -13.19 6.04 12.98
C ARG A 157 -14.17 5.12 12.27
N ASP A 158 -14.97 4.35 13.02
CA ASP A 158 -16.07 3.55 12.48
C ASP A 158 -17.06 4.46 11.72
N SER A 159 -16.85 4.58 10.41
CA SER A 159 -17.57 5.55 9.61
C SER A 159 -18.93 4.97 9.24
N LEU A 160 -19.99 5.55 9.81
CA LEU A 160 -21.37 5.12 9.53
C LEU A 160 -21.71 5.12 8.03
N VAL A 161 -21.01 5.91 7.21
CA VAL A 161 -21.19 5.93 5.74
C VAL A 161 -20.69 4.68 5.03
N ASP A 162 -19.85 3.87 5.67
CA ASP A 162 -19.42 2.56 5.17
C ASP A 162 -20.43 1.46 5.55
N LEU A 163 -21.22 1.68 6.59
CA LEU A 163 -22.33 0.81 6.98
C LEU A 163 -23.62 1.17 6.24
N PHE A 164 -23.88 2.46 6.06
CA PHE A 164 -25.09 3.04 5.51
C PHE A 164 -24.76 4.06 4.40
N PRO A 165 -24.60 3.62 3.14
CA PRO A 165 -24.17 4.49 2.04
C PRO A 165 -25.07 5.69 1.75
N TRP A 166 -26.35 5.64 2.15
CA TRP A 166 -27.29 6.76 2.01
C TRP A 166 -26.96 7.95 2.92
N LEU A 167 -26.14 7.76 3.96
CA LEU A 167 -25.66 8.84 4.82
C LEU A 167 -24.72 9.82 4.11
N LYS A 168 -24.31 9.55 2.86
CA LYS A 168 -23.54 10.48 2.00
C LYS A 168 -24.26 11.81 1.73
N ILE A 169 -25.59 11.84 1.87
CA ILE A 169 -26.40 13.03 1.61
C ILE A 169 -26.21 14.09 2.72
N PHE A 170 -25.85 13.67 3.92
CA PHE A 170 -25.62 14.57 5.05
C PHE A 170 -24.19 15.13 5.05
N PRO A 171 -23.99 16.36 5.55
CA PRO A 171 -22.65 16.92 5.71
C PRO A 171 -21.84 16.04 6.67
N ASN A 172 -20.71 15.52 6.18
CA ASN A 172 -19.82 14.65 6.93
C ASN A 172 -18.40 15.22 6.88
N LYS A 173 -17.99 15.88 7.97
CA LYS A 173 -16.66 16.49 8.11
C LYS A 173 -15.53 15.46 7.99
N THR A 174 -15.73 14.25 8.51
CA THR A 174 -14.74 13.16 8.39
C THR A 174 -14.49 12.80 6.92
N LEU A 175 -15.54 12.68 6.11
CA LEU A 175 -15.40 12.45 4.67
C LEU A 175 -14.80 13.64 3.92
N GLU A 176 -15.08 14.86 4.35
CA GLU A 176 -14.47 16.06 3.77
C GLU A 176 -12.96 16.11 4.03
N THR A 177 -12.54 15.87 5.28
CA THR A 177 -11.13 15.73 5.67
C THR A 177 -10.45 14.64 4.84
N LEU A 178 -11.04 13.45 4.77
CA LEU A 178 -10.48 12.34 3.97
C LEU A 178 -10.28 12.75 2.51
N ARG A 179 -11.29 13.37 1.88
CA ARG A 179 -11.17 13.84 0.50
C ARG A 179 -10.07 14.87 0.33
N ASN A 180 -9.91 15.80 1.28
CA ASN A 180 -8.88 16.83 1.21
C ASN A 180 -7.47 16.24 1.35
N CYS A 181 -7.27 15.31 2.30
CA CYS A 181 -6.00 14.60 2.47
C CYS A 181 -5.67 13.74 1.24
N VAL A 182 -6.64 12.98 0.70
CA VAL A 182 -6.45 12.19 -0.53
C VAL A 182 -6.16 13.07 -1.74
N LYS A 183 -6.82 14.23 -1.87
CA LYS A 183 -6.51 15.21 -2.93
C LYS A 183 -5.07 15.70 -2.82
N LEU A 184 -4.58 16.01 -1.63
CA LEU A 184 -3.22 16.48 -1.39
C LEU A 184 -2.19 15.40 -1.75
N ARG A 185 -2.40 14.17 -1.26
CA ARG A 185 -1.61 13.00 -1.64
C ARG A 185 -1.56 12.81 -3.16
N ASN A 186 -2.72 12.80 -3.82
CA ASN A 186 -2.80 12.58 -5.26
C ASN A 186 -2.14 13.71 -6.06
N HIS A 187 -2.23 14.95 -5.59
CA HIS A 187 -1.56 16.09 -6.20
C HIS A 187 -0.03 15.93 -6.15
N LEU A 188 0.51 15.55 -4.98
CA LEU A 188 1.94 15.34 -4.79
C LEU A 188 2.44 14.16 -5.64
N LEU A 189 1.77 13.01 -5.59
CA LEU A 189 2.16 11.84 -6.38
C LEU A 189 2.09 12.13 -7.89
N LYS A 190 1.06 12.88 -8.34
CA LYS A 190 0.96 13.30 -9.74
C LYS A 190 2.11 14.23 -10.14
N LYS A 191 2.46 15.21 -9.30
CA LYS A 191 3.61 16.10 -9.51
C LYS A 191 4.91 15.29 -9.66
N ILE A 192 5.14 14.31 -8.78
CA ILE A 192 6.31 13.41 -8.87
C ILE A 192 6.28 12.62 -10.18
N LEU A 193 5.16 11.97 -10.50
CA LEU A 193 5.03 11.17 -11.72
C LEU A 193 5.31 11.98 -12.99
N GLU A 194 4.74 13.18 -13.11
CA GLU A 194 4.95 14.03 -14.29
C GLU A 194 6.40 14.51 -14.41
N GLN A 195 7.04 14.87 -13.30
CA GLN A 195 8.47 15.20 -13.30
C GLN A 195 9.34 13.99 -13.65
N TYR A 196 8.91 12.80 -13.23
CA TYR A 196 9.64 11.56 -13.43
C TYR A 196 9.57 11.07 -14.89
N LYS A 197 8.41 11.20 -15.54
CA LYS A 197 8.22 10.82 -16.96
C LYS A 197 9.23 11.48 -17.89
N GLY A 198 9.67 12.71 -17.60
CA GLY A 198 10.69 13.41 -18.39
C GLY A 198 12.13 12.90 -18.17
N LYS A 199 12.38 12.12 -17.11
CA LYS A 199 13.69 11.56 -16.75
C LYS A 199 13.80 10.05 -17.00
N PHE A 200 12.66 9.40 -17.21
CA PHE A 200 12.58 7.96 -17.39
C PHE A 200 13.41 7.50 -18.61
N SER A 201 14.15 6.39 -18.44
CA SER A 201 14.87 5.71 -19.50
C SER A 201 14.62 4.21 -19.41
N SER A 202 14.27 3.57 -20.53
CA SER A 202 14.03 2.12 -20.60
C SER A 202 15.29 1.30 -20.31
N ASP A 203 16.47 1.91 -20.43
CA ASP A 203 17.75 1.24 -20.23
C ASP A 203 18.16 1.20 -18.75
N SER A 204 17.44 1.91 -17.87
CA SER A 204 17.80 2.08 -16.47
C SER A 204 16.59 1.91 -15.55
N ILE A 205 16.27 0.66 -15.21
CA ILE A 205 15.17 0.32 -14.30
C ILE A 205 15.71 0.14 -12.88
N SER A 206 15.38 1.07 -11.99
CA SER A 206 16.01 1.18 -10.66
C SER A 206 15.04 1.37 -9.49
N ASN A 207 13.76 1.63 -9.77
CA ASN A 207 12.74 1.88 -8.75
C ASN A 207 11.33 1.48 -9.23
N MET A 208 10.34 1.64 -8.35
CA MET A 208 8.96 1.24 -8.64
C MET A 208 8.35 1.98 -9.84
N LEU A 209 8.56 3.28 -9.94
CA LEU A 209 8.04 4.05 -11.08
C LEU A 209 8.63 3.56 -12.40
N ASP A 210 9.93 3.26 -12.44
CA ASP A 210 10.55 2.69 -13.64
C ASP A 210 9.85 1.38 -14.06
N VAL A 211 9.65 0.47 -13.12
CA VAL A 211 9.00 -0.83 -13.37
C VAL A 211 7.58 -0.65 -13.91
N LEU A 212 6.79 0.26 -13.31
CA LEU A 212 5.41 0.52 -13.72
C LEU A 212 5.33 1.22 -15.09
N ILE A 213 6.21 2.18 -15.36
CA ILE A 213 6.27 2.88 -16.65
C ILE A 213 6.75 1.94 -17.75
N GLN A 214 7.78 1.12 -17.49
CA GLN A 214 8.27 0.12 -18.44
C GLN A 214 7.18 -0.92 -18.77
N ALA A 215 6.44 -1.40 -17.76
CA ALA A 215 5.33 -2.32 -17.98
C ALA A 215 4.26 -1.71 -18.91
N ARG A 216 3.94 -0.42 -18.72
CA ARG A 216 3.00 0.30 -19.60
C ARG A 216 3.53 0.39 -21.03
N MET A 217 4.79 0.75 -21.22
CA MET A 217 5.38 0.84 -22.57
C MET A 217 5.38 -0.50 -23.29
N ASN A 218 5.67 -1.58 -22.57
CA ASN A 218 5.63 -2.93 -23.14
C ASN A 218 4.20 -3.33 -23.55
N ALA A 219 3.19 -3.00 -22.74
CA ALA A 219 1.78 -3.24 -23.07
C ALA A 219 1.33 -2.44 -24.31
N ASP A 220 1.78 -1.19 -24.41
CA ASP A 220 1.50 -0.31 -25.55
C ASP A 220 2.10 -0.88 -26.86
N ASN A 221 3.34 -1.36 -26.80
CA ASN A 221 4.04 -1.96 -27.94
C ASN A 221 3.43 -3.31 -28.36
N ALA A 222 2.93 -4.09 -27.41
CA ALA A 222 2.30 -5.38 -27.66
C ALA A 222 0.85 -5.28 -28.16
N GLY A 223 0.26 -4.09 -28.21
CA GLY A 223 -1.15 -3.90 -28.56
C GLY A 223 -2.12 -4.51 -27.53
N ALA A 224 -1.66 -4.75 -26.30
CA ALA A 224 -2.44 -5.36 -25.23
C ALA A 224 -3.39 -4.33 -24.59
N ALA A 225 -4.51 -4.05 -25.26
CA ALA A 225 -5.45 -3.01 -24.84
C ALA A 225 -5.99 -3.19 -23.41
N GLN A 226 -6.14 -4.44 -22.95
CA GLN A 226 -6.57 -4.75 -21.59
C GLN A 226 -5.53 -4.31 -20.55
N ASP A 227 -4.25 -4.63 -20.77
CA ASP A 227 -3.16 -4.26 -19.87
C ASP A 227 -2.92 -2.74 -19.89
N ARG A 228 -3.07 -2.09 -21.05
CA ARG A 228 -3.00 -0.63 -21.19
C ARG A 228 -4.03 0.08 -20.28
N GLY A 229 -5.25 -0.45 -20.20
CA GLY A 229 -6.28 0.08 -19.29
C GLY A 229 -5.87 -0.05 -17.81
N MET A 230 -5.26 -1.19 -17.45
CA MET A 230 -4.80 -1.50 -16.10
C MET A 230 -3.51 -0.76 -15.69
N LEU A 231 -2.80 -0.15 -16.65
CA LEU A 231 -1.55 0.59 -16.44
C LEU A 231 -1.69 2.10 -16.70
N SER A 232 -2.91 2.62 -16.65
CA SER A 232 -3.14 4.07 -16.70
C SER A 232 -2.46 4.80 -15.54
N ASP A 233 -2.21 6.12 -15.70
CA ASP A 233 -1.60 6.95 -14.66
C ASP A 233 -2.32 6.82 -13.30
N ARG A 234 -3.65 6.66 -13.31
CA ARG A 234 -4.43 6.48 -12.08
C ARG A 234 -4.10 5.18 -11.36
N HIS A 235 -3.89 4.09 -12.09
CA HIS A 235 -3.49 2.81 -11.50
C HIS A 235 -2.05 2.86 -11.00
N ILE A 236 -1.13 3.47 -11.75
CA ILE A 236 0.26 3.67 -11.32
C ILE A 236 0.31 4.49 -10.02
N LEU A 237 -0.39 5.63 -9.98
CA LEU A 237 -0.45 6.49 -8.79
C LEU A 237 -1.08 5.79 -7.58
N ALA A 238 -2.13 4.99 -7.78
CA ALA A 238 -2.76 4.22 -6.71
C ALA A 238 -1.81 3.16 -6.15
N THR A 239 -1.12 2.40 -7.00
CA THR A 239 -0.16 1.37 -6.57
C THR A 239 1.02 1.96 -5.81
N VAL A 240 1.60 3.04 -6.33
CA VAL A 240 2.68 3.76 -5.63
C VAL A 240 2.18 4.33 -4.30
N GLY A 241 0.98 4.92 -4.28
CA GLY A 241 0.37 5.48 -3.07
C GLY A 241 0.15 4.42 -1.99
N ASP A 242 -0.27 3.21 -2.36
CA ASP A 242 -0.45 2.08 -1.45
C ASP A 242 0.89 1.67 -0.81
N ILE A 243 1.94 1.49 -1.61
CA ILE A 243 3.25 1.08 -1.11
C ILE A 243 3.90 2.18 -0.26
N PHE A 244 3.77 3.43 -0.71
CA PHE A 244 4.25 4.60 0.02
C PHE A 244 3.60 4.69 1.40
N GLY A 245 2.26 4.74 1.46
CA GLY A 245 1.53 4.86 2.71
C GLY A 245 1.75 3.67 3.63
N ALA A 246 1.68 2.44 3.10
CA ALA A 246 1.88 1.24 3.90
C ALA A 246 3.30 1.18 4.49
N GLY A 247 4.33 1.45 3.69
CA GLY A 247 5.72 1.39 4.14
C GLY A 247 6.03 2.41 5.24
N VAL A 248 5.46 3.61 5.15
CA VAL A 248 5.68 4.68 6.13
C VAL A 248 4.94 4.41 7.43
N GLU A 249 3.62 4.22 7.37
CA GLU A 249 2.78 4.19 8.57
C GLU A 249 2.98 2.92 9.40
N THR A 250 3.09 1.76 8.75
CA THR A 250 3.23 0.49 9.47
C THR A 250 4.57 0.41 10.21
N THR A 251 5.66 0.77 9.53
CA THR A 251 7.02 0.74 10.13
C THR A 251 7.14 1.78 11.24
N THR A 252 6.64 3.01 11.03
CA THR A 252 6.69 4.06 12.05
C THR A 252 5.91 3.64 13.30
N SER A 253 4.72 3.08 13.12
CA SER A 253 3.90 2.58 14.23
C SER A 253 4.61 1.48 15.02
N VAL A 254 5.15 0.46 14.35
CA VAL A 254 5.86 -0.65 15.02
C VAL A 254 7.08 -0.16 15.80
N VAL A 255 7.88 0.75 15.25
CA VAL A 255 9.04 1.30 15.95
C VAL A 255 8.60 2.12 17.17
N LYS A 256 7.58 2.97 17.05
CA LYS A 256 7.04 3.74 18.18
C LYS A 256 6.53 2.83 19.30
N TRP A 257 5.80 1.78 18.95
CA TRP A 257 5.34 0.77 19.92
C TRP A 257 6.51 0.05 20.59
N THR A 258 7.52 -0.34 19.82
CA THR A 258 8.72 -1.02 20.35
C THR A 258 9.42 -0.13 21.37
N VAL A 259 9.63 1.15 21.06
CA VAL A 259 10.24 2.12 22.00
C VAL A 259 9.36 2.38 23.21
N ALA A 260 8.04 2.37 23.09
CA ALA A 260 7.14 2.59 24.21
C ALA A 260 7.10 1.41 25.21
N PHE A 261 7.41 0.19 24.75
CA PHE A 261 7.41 -1.01 25.58
C PHE A 261 8.78 -1.37 26.18
N LEU A 262 9.87 -0.88 25.58
CA LEU A 262 11.24 -1.03 26.10
C LEU A 262 11.53 0.02 27.18
#